data_AF-A0A9D6EKA8-F1
#
_entry.id   AF-A0A9D6EKA8-F1
#
_cell.length_a   1.000
_cell.length_b   1.000
_cell.length_c   1.000
_cell.angle_alpha   90.00
_cell.angle_beta   90.00
_cell.angle_gamma   90.00
#
_symmetry.space_group_name_H-M   'P 1'
#
loop_
_entity.id
_entity.type
_entity.pdbx_description
1 polymer ?
#
loop_
_entity_poly.entity_id
_entity_poly.type
_entity_poly.pdbx_seq_one_letter_code
_entity_poly.pdbx_strand_id
1 'polypeptide(L)'
;MVKERADAAIVFADPLTTPTAHAKRLAELAAGNRLPSMCGVRGSAIEGCLMSYGPNLVAMTRRAADYVDKILRGARPADLPVEQPTTLELVVNLKTAKRLGLRFPQTFLARADEVIE
;
A
#
# COMPACT_ATOMS: atom_id res chain seq x y z
N MET A 1 -34.33 8.89 8.20
CA MET A 1 -33.07 8.21 8.58
C MET A 1 -31.97 8.79 7.70
N VAL A 2 -31.09 9.63 8.25
CA VAL A 2 -29.94 10.16 7.50
C VAL A 2 -28.97 8.99 7.32
N LYS A 3 -28.67 8.61 6.07
CA LYS A 3 -27.59 7.65 5.80
C LYS A 3 -26.27 8.34 6.15
N GLU A 4 -25.63 7.91 7.23
CA GLU A 4 -24.24 8.28 7.49
C GLU A 4 -23.39 7.84 6.29
N ARG A 5 -22.61 8.78 5.75
CA ARG A 5 -21.65 8.50 4.68
C ARG A 5 -20.26 8.56 5.29
N ALA A 6 -19.40 7.62 4.90
CA ALA A 6 -17.99 7.68 5.25
C ALA A 6 -17.35 8.92 4.60
N ASP A 7 -16.37 9.51 5.29
CA ASP A 7 -15.57 10.63 4.76
C ASP A 7 -14.28 10.15 4.08
N ALA A 8 -13.83 8.93 4.38
CA ALA A 8 -12.62 8.31 3.83
C ALA A 8 -12.72 6.78 3.91
N ALA A 9 -11.80 6.09 3.22
CA ALA A 9 -11.69 4.64 3.24
C ALA A 9 -10.25 4.20 3.56
N ILE A 10 -10.11 3.25 4.48
CA ILE A 10 -8.84 2.54 4.72
C ILE A 10 -9.02 1.12 4.18
N VAL A 11 -8.14 0.73 3.25
CA VAL A 11 -8.10 -0.61 2.66
C VAL A 11 -6.89 -1.33 3.22
N PHE A 12 -7.14 -2.19 4.21
CA PHE A 12 -6.12 -3.05 4.78
C PHE A 12 -5.64 -4.06 3.74
N ALA A 13 -4.38 -4.49 3.87
CA ALA A 13 -3.82 -5.48 2.99
C ALA A 13 -4.30 -6.88 3.41
N ASP A 14 -5.05 -7.54 2.54
CA ASP A 14 -5.46 -8.93 2.68
C ASP A 14 -5.54 -9.62 1.29
N PRO A 15 -5.69 -10.96 1.23
CA PRO A 15 -5.73 -11.69 -0.04
C PRO A 15 -6.87 -11.30 -1.01
N LEU A 16 -7.92 -10.61 -0.56
CA LEU A 16 -8.99 -10.10 -1.43
C LEU A 16 -8.69 -8.70 -1.95
N THR A 17 -8.00 -7.87 -1.17
CA THR A 17 -7.79 -6.45 -1.48
C THR A 17 -6.45 -6.15 -2.14
N THR A 18 -5.44 -6.99 -1.91
CA THR A 18 -4.03 -6.74 -2.26
C THR A 18 -3.58 -7.42 -3.56
N PRO A 19 -3.93 -8.69 -3.85
CA PRO A 19 -3.64 -9.29 -5.14
C PRO A 19 -4.55 -8.67 -6.21
N THR A 20 -3.93 -7.88 -7.09
CA THR A 20 -4.28 -7.38 -8.44
C THR A 20 -5.72 -7.45 -9.00
N ALA A 21 -6.60 -8.38 -8.63
CA ALA A 21 -7.96 -8.49 -9.17
C ALA A 21 -8.91 -7.37 -8.69
N HIS A 22 -8.75 -6.89 -7.46
CA HIS A 22 -9.74 -5.98 -6.86
C HIS A 22 -9.21 -4.62 -6.42
N ALA A 23 -7.89 -4.42 -6.32
CA ALA A 23 -7.30 -3.14 -5.91
C ALA A 23 -7.79 -1.97 -6.78
N LYS A 24 -7.77 -2.15 -8.10
CA LYS A 24 -8.30 -1.18 -9.06
C LYS A 24 -9.80 -0.93 -8.88
N ARG A 25 -10.59 -1.99 -8.71
CA ARG A 25 -12.05 -1.88 -8.51
C ARG A 25 -12.38 -1.12 -7.23
N LEU A 26 -11.65 -1.38 -6.15
CA LEU A 26 -11.79 -0.69 -4.87
C LEU A 26 -11.40 0.79 -5.00
N ALA A 27 -10.29 1.08 -5.69
CA ALA A 27 -9.87 2.43 -5.99
C ALA A 27 -10.92 3.21 -6.81
N GLU A 28 -11.47 2.58 -7.85
CA GLU A 28 -12.55 3.15 -8.67
C GLU A 28 -13.82 3.41 -7.85
N LEU A 29 -14.22 2.47 -6.99
CA LEU A 29 -15.37 2.62 -6.11
C LEU A 29 -15.17 3.75 -5.10
N ALA A 30 -13.99 3.83 -4.47
CA ALA A 30 -13.66 4.91 -3.54
C ALA A 30 -13.70 6.27 -4.26
N ALA A 31 -13.00 6.39 -5.39
CA ALA A 31 -12.97 7.62 -6.17
C ALA A 31 -14.35 8.03 -6.71
N GLY A 32 -15.15 7.07 -7.20
CA GLY A 32 -16.50 7.31 -7.69
C GLY A 32 -17.47 7.78 -6.61
N ASN A 33 -17.24 7.38 -5.35
CA ASN A 33 -17.97 7.88 -4.19
C ASN A 33 -17.32 9.11 -3.54
N ARG A 34 -16.27 9.68 -4.15
CA ARG A 34 -15.49 10.82 -3.64
C ARG A 34 -14.85 10.56 -2.27
N LEU A 35 -14.50 9.30 -2.00
CA LEU A 35 -13.82 8.87 -0.79
C LEU A 35 -12.30 8.89 -1.01
N PRO A 36 -11.54 9.75 -0.29
CA PRO A 36 -10.09 9.63 -0.17
C PRO A 36 -9.73 8.27 0.42
N SER A 37 -8.80 7.55 -0.21
CA SER A 37 -8.43 6.18 0.19
C SER A 37 -6.97 6.04 0.61
N MET A 38 -6.74 5.29 1.70
CA MET A 38 -5.42 4.88 2.15
C MET A 38 -5.30 3.36 2.06
N CYS A 39 -4.26 2.86 1.40
CA CYS A 39 -4.07 1.44 1.12
C CYS A 39 -2.79 0.87 1.76
N GLY A 40 -2.75 -0.42 2.01
CA GLY A 40 -1.65 -1.08 2.72
C GLY A 40 -0.41 -1.43 1.88
N VAL A 41 -0.43 -1.22 0.55
CA VAL A 41 0.72 -1.54 -0.33
C VAL A 41 0.86 -0.53 -1.47
N ARG A 42 2.10 -0.37 -1.95
CA ARG A 42 2.45 0.48 -3.11
C ARG A 42 1.58 0.20 -4.35
N GLY A 43 1.37 -1.07 -4.68
CA GLY A 43 0.59 -1.46 -5.87
C GLY A 43 -0.82 -0.86 -5.92
N SER A 44 -1.49 -0.72 -4.78
CA SER A 44 -2.83 -0.14 -4.73
C SER A 44 -2.85 1.35 -5.06
N ALA A 45 -1.80 2.11 -4.70
CA ALA A 45 -1.68 3.52 -5.09
C ALA A 45 -1.55 3.65 -6.61
N ILE A 46 -0.77 2.77 -7.24
CA ILE A 46 -0.63 2.69 -8.71
C ILE A 46 -1.97 2.39 -9.37
N GLU A 47 -2.76 1.47 -8.79
CA GLU A 47 -4.10 1.12 -9.29
C GLU A 47 -5.18 2.19 -9.01
N GLY A 48 -4.83 3.30 -8.36
CA GLY A 48 -5.69 4.48 -8.22
C GLY A 48 -6.15 4.80 -6.80
N CYS A 49 -5.65 4.10 -5.77
CA CYS A 49 -5.80 4.53 -4.38
C CYS A 49 -5.14 5.91 -4.20
N LEU A 50 -5.67 6.77 -3.31
CA LEU A 50 -5.13 8.12 -3.15
C LEU A 50 -3.71 8.09 -2.59
N MET A 51 -3.47 7.25 -1.59
CA MET A 51 -2.13 7.01 -1.06
C MET A 51 -2.00 5.60 -0.49
N SER A 52 -0.78 5.14 -0.31
CA SER A 52 -0.50 3.92 0.44
C SER A 52 0.65 4.10 1.41
N TYR A 53 0.59 3.34 2.50
CA TYR A 53 1.68 3.24 3.45
C TYR A 53 1.80 1.79 3.91
N GLY A 54 2.95 1.18 3.66
CA GLY A 54 3.16 -0.22 4.01
C GLY A 54 4.51 -0.76 3.58
N PRO A 55 4.76 -2.05 3.80
CA PRO A 55 6.07 -2.65 3.55
C PRO A 55 6.40 -2.70 2.06
N ASN A 56 7.68 -2.51 1.74
CA ASN A 56 8.19 -2.77 0.40
C ASN A 56 8.19 -4.29 0.14
N LEU A 57 7.22 -4.76 -0.64
CA LEU A 57 7.05 -6.18 -0.94
C LEU A 57 8.23 -6.79 -1.72
N VAL A 58 8.90 -6.00 -2.56
CA VAL A 58 10.09 -6.46 -3.32
C VAL A 58 11.27 -6.68 -2.37
N ALA A 59 11.51 -5.76 -1.44
CA ALA A 59 12.52 -5.89 -0.41
C ALA A 59 12.20 -7.07 0.52
N MET A 60 10.94 -7.24 0.93
CA MET A 60 10.51 -8.41 1.72
C MET A 60 10.77 -9.73 0.98
N THR A 61 10.49 -9.78 -0.32
CA THR A 61 10.72 -10.99 -1.13
C THR A 61 12.21 -11.30 -1.25
N ARG A 62 13.05 -10.26 -1.38
CA ARG A 62 14.51 -10.42 -1.38
C ARG A 62 15.01 -10.95 -0.02
N ARG A 63 14.48 -10.46 1.10
CA ARG A 63 14.81 -10.97 2.44
C ARG A 63 14.38 -12.43 2.62
N ALA A 64 13.25 -12.82 2.07
CA ALA A 64 12.82 -14.22 2.07
C ALA A 64 13.82 -15.13 1.33
N ALA A 65 14.47 -14.65 0.26
CA ALA A 65 15.49 -15.42 -0.45
C ALA A 65 16.73 -15.71 0.44
N ASP A 66 17.10 -14.80 1.34
CA ASP A 66 18.19 -15.04 2.30
C ASP A 66 17.86 -16.20 3.25
N TYR A 67 16.59 -16.33 3.64
CA TYR A 67 16.12 -17.47 4.46
C TYR A 67 16.20 -18.76 3.68
N VAL A 68 15.81 -18.74 2.40
CA VAL A 68 15.92 -19.90 1.51
C VAL A 68 17.38 -20.34 1.39
N ASP A 69 18.33 -19.44 1.13
CA ASP A 69 19.76 -19.78 1.06
C ASP A 69 20.28 -20.41 2.36
N LYS A 70 19.96 -19.81 3.53
CA LYS A 70 20.34 -20.37 4.84
C LYS A 70 19.81 -21.78 5.06
N ILE A 71 18.54 -22.02 4.73
CA ILE A 71 17.91 -23.34 4.88
C ILE A 71 18.55 -24.36 3.93
N LEU A 72 18.79 -23.99 2.68
CA LEU A 72 19.46 -24.86 1.70
C LEU A 72 20.92 -25.19 2.10
N ARG A 73 21.56 -24.34 2.91
CA ARG A 73 22.88 -24.60 3.51
C ARG A 73 22.83 -25.38 4.83
N GLY A 74 21.65 -25.79 5.29
CA GLY A 74 21.47 -26.66 6.46
C GLY A 74 21.02 -25.96 7.75
N ALA A 75 20.69 -24.66 7.72
CA ALA A 75 20.09 -24.02 8.88
C ALA A 75 18.69 -24.61 9.17
N ARG A 76 18.38 -24.89 10.44
CA ARG A 76 17.05 -25.36 10.83
C ARG A 76 16.07 -24.18 10.84
N PRO A 77 14.89 -24.27 10.19
CA PRO A 77 13.91 -23.18 10.19
C PRO A 77 13.51 -22.70 11.59
N ALA A 78 13.46 -23.60 12.57
CA ALA A 78 13.13 -23.26 13.96
C ALA A 78 14.18 -22.37 14.67
N ASP A 79 15.41 -22.30 14.15
CA ASP A 79 16.47 -21.45 14.69
C ASP A 79 16.54 -20.08 13.98
N LEU A 80 15.83 -19.92 12.86
CA LEU A 80 15.78 -18.67 12.12
C LEU A 80 14.72 -17.73 12.75
N PRO A 81 15.07 -16.47 13.07
CA PRO A 81 14.12 -15.55 13.69
C PRO A 81 12.99 -15.20 12.71
N VAL A 82 11.83 -14.80 13.21
CA VAL A 82 10.82 -14.13 12.37
C VAL A 82 11.21 -12.66 12.25
N GLU A 83 11.41 -12.18 11.03
CA GLU A 83 11.77 -10.80 10.75
C GLU A 83 10.55 -9.93 10.43
N GLN A 84 10.57 -8.69 10.90
CA GLN A 84 9.62 -7.63 10.51
C GLN A 84 10.15 -6.84 9.30
N PRO A 85 9.26 -6.26 8.48
CA PRO A 85 9.69 -5.34 7.42
C PRO A 85 10.47 -4.17 8.01
N THR A 86 11.66 -3.89 7.46
CA THR A 86 12.51 -2.77 7.87
C THR A 86 12.31 -1.54 7.00
N THR A 87 11.68 -1.69 5.84
CA THR A 87 11.41 -0.62 4.88
C THR A 87 9.91 -0.49 4.67
N LEU A 88 9.38 0.67 5.04
CA LEU A 88 8.01 1.10 4.75
C LEU A 88 8.07 2.20 3.69
N GLU A 89 7.08 2.22 2.82
CA GLU A 89 6.99 3.19 1.72
C GLU A 89 5.67 3.97 1.81
N LEU A 90 5.78 5.30 1.83
CA LEU A 90 4.66 6.21 1.62
C LEU A 90 4.59 6.60 0.14
N VAL A 91 3.51 6.21 -0.53
CA VAL A 91 3.27 6.55 -1.94
C VAL A 91 2.03 7.40 -2.08
N VAL A 92 2.12 8.51 -2.81
CA VAL A 92 1.01 9.47 -3.01
C VAL A 92 0.64 9.57 -4.49
N ASN A 93 -0.65 9.41 -4.80
CA ASN A 93 -1.17 9.50 -6.17
C ASN A 93 -1.81 10.88 -6.45
N LEU A 94 -1.08 11.75 -7.14
CA LEU A 94 -1.53 13.10 -7.48
C LEU A 94 -2.67 13.12 -8.51
N LYS A 95 -2.73 12.12 -9.41
CA LYS A 95 -3.85 11.97 -10.34
C LYS A 95 -5.17 11.76 -9.60
N THR A 96 -5.15 10.88 -8.62
CA THR A 96 -6.31 10.60 -7.76
C THR A 96 -6.62 11.81 -6.88
N ALA A 97 -5.61 12.47 -6.31
CA ALA A 97 -5.80 13.70 -5.54
C ALA A 97 -6.52 14.77 -6.37
N LYS A 98 -6.06 15.02 -7.60
CA LYS A 98 -6.67 15.98 -8.54
C LYS A 98 -8.11 15.60 -8.87
N ARG A 99 -8.39 14.32 -9.13
CA ARG A 99 -9.76 13.83 -9.39
C ARG A 99 -10.69 14.04 -8.18
N LEU A 100 -10.16 13.94 -6.96
CA LEU A 100 -10.90 14.19 -5.72
C LEU A 100 -10.98 15.67 -5.34
N GLY A 101 -10.25 16.55 -6.03
CA GLY A 101 -10.16 17.98 -5.69
C GLY A 101 -9.29 18.27 -4.46
N LEU A 102 -8.41 17.34 -4.09
CA LEU A 102 -7.50 17.44 -2.95
C LEU A 102 -6.16 18.05 -3.38
N ARG A 103 -5.53 18.77 -2.44
CA ARG A 103 -4.18 19.31 -2.58
C ARG A 103 -3.38 18.96 -1.35
N PHE A 104 -2.13 18.52 -1.55
CA PHE A 104 -1.21 18.23 -0.47
C PHE A 104 -0.21 19.36 -0.28
N PRO A 105 0.17 19.69 0.96
CA PRO A 105 1.31 20.58 1.22
C PRO A 105 2.60 19.99 0.64
N GLN A 106 3.48 20.83 0.11
CA GLN A 106 4.78 20.39 -0.42
C GLN A 106 5.64 19.72 0.66
N THR A 107 5.53 20.16 1.91
CA THR A 107 6.21 19.55 3.06
C THR A 107 5.73 18.14 3.39
N PHE A 108 4.52 17.77 2.97
CA PHE A 108 4.03 16.40 3.06
C PHE A 108 4.55 15.56 1.90
N LEU A 109 4.45 16.07 0.66
CA LEU A 109 4.95 15.35 -0.53
C LEU A 109 6.45 15.09 -0.45
N ALA A 110 7.23 16.00 0.12
CA ALA A 110 8.67 15.81 0.35
C ALA A 110 9.01 14.68 1.34
N ARG A 111 8.03 14.17 2.10
CA ARG A 111 8.18 13.01 2.99
C ARG A 111 7.69 11.70 2.37
N ALA A 112 7.04 11.76 1.21
CA ALA A 112 6.66 10.55 0.49
C ALA A 112 7.91 9.95 -0.17
N ASP A 113 8.04 8.63 -0.08
CA ASP A 113 9.10 7.89 -0.78
C ASP A 113 8.86 7.92 -2.29
N GLU A 114 7.59 8.02 -2.71
CA GLU A 114 7.23 8.16 -4.11
C GLU A 114 5.96 9.01 -4.28
N VAL A 115 5.97 9.85 -5.32
CA VAL A 115 4.82 10.63 -5.78
C VAL A 115 4.55 10.24 -7.22
N ILE A 116 3.34 9.76 -7.51
CA ILE A 116 2.93 9.28 -8.84
C ILE A 116 1.88 10.21 -9.47
N GLU A 117 1.93 10.38 -10.79
CA GLU A 117 1.12 11.32 -11.58
C GLU A 117 0.26 10.65 -12.66
#